data_AF-A0A165FB56-F1
#
_entry.id   AF-A0A165FB56-F1
#
_cell.length_a   1.000
_cell.length_b   1.000
_cell.length_c   1.000
_cell.angle_alpha   90.00
_cell.angle_beta   90.00
_cell.angle_gamma   90.00
#
_symmetry.space_group_name_H-M   'P 1'
#
loop_
_entity.id
_entity.type
_entity.pdbx_description
1 polymer ?
#
loop_
_entity_poly.entity_id
_entity_poly.type
_entity_poly.pdbx_seq_one_letter_code
_entity_poly.pdbx_strand_id
1 'polypeptide(L)'
;MSSERLFHVCKGCGPHVDSIFVSCSKCKRFLVPCGNQKKDQCCHHHRVIFTDGACSSNGKQGATAGLGIAIGSKGSEQDQWSIPVDDVVDANGRRTSQRAELLAAIYGLRLVGSHDRDTLCPAERGSKYLYWIIATDSQYVVKGMTEWFDNWKVRSMLVLSCFLL
;
A
#
# COMPACT_ATOMS: atom_id res chain seq x y z
N MET A 1 -12.28 21.98 7.11
CA MET A 1 -10.86 21.61 7.18
C MET A 1 -10.47 21.01 5.85
N SER A 2 -9.66 21.72 5.06
CA SER A 2 -9.16 21.22 3.78
C SER A 2 -8.28 20.00 4.06
N SER A 3 -8.68 18.83 3.58
CA SER A 3 -7.87 17.62 3.65
C SER A 3 -6.62 17.86 2.79
N GLU A 4 -5.46 18.02 3.42
CA GLU A 4 -4.16 18.04 2.74
C GLU A 4 -3.84 16.65 2.19
N ARG A 5 -4.54 16.29 1.11
CA ARG A 5 -4.21 15.08 0.36
C ARG A 5 -2.86 15.31 -0.31
N LEU A 6 -1.90 14.42 -0.04
CA LEU A 6 -0.57 14.44 -0.65
C LEU A 6 -0.56 14.00 -2.12
N PHE A 7 -1.72 13.65 -2.69
CA PHE A 7 -1.87 13.33 -4.10
C PHE A 7 -2.95 14.20 -4.75
N HIS A 8 -2.64 14.70 -5.93
CA HIS A 8 -3.58 15.47 -6.73
C HIS A 8 -4.43 14.53 -7.58
N VAL A 9 -5.74 14.50 -7.29
CA VAL A 9 -6.72 13.89 -8.20
C VAL A 9 -6.68 14.66 -9.53
N CYS A 10 -6.85 13.95 -10.65
CA CYS A 10 -6.72 14.51 -12.01
C CYS A 10 -7.46 15.86 -12.15
N LYS A 11 -6.77 16.88 -12.68
CA LYS A 11 -7.25 18.28 -12.74
C LYS A 11 -8.53 18.50 -13.57
N GLY A 12 -8.94 17.54 -14.40
CA GLY A 12 -10.19 17.60 -15.17
C GLY A 12 -11.44 17.16 -14.40
N CYS A 13 -11.32 16.95 -13.09
CA CYS A 13 -12.30 16.19 -12.32
C CYS A 13 -12.79 17.02 -11.13
N GLY A 14 -14.09 17.31 -11.10
CA GLY A 14 -14.75 18.08 -10.04
C GLY A 14 -14.71 17.39 -8.66
N PRO A 15 -15.17 18.08 -7.59
CA PRO A 15 -14.87 17.73 -6.19
C PRO A 15 -15.71 16.57 -5.61
N HIS A 16 -16.41 15.78 -6.43
CA HIS A 16 -17.46 14.88 -5.95
C HIS A 16 -17.14 13.40 -6.16
N VAL A 17 -16.40 12.82 -5.22
CA VAL A 17 -16.61 11.43 -4.83
C VAL A 17 -16.54 11.38 -3.31
N ASP A 18 -17.69 11.11 -2.68
CA ASP A 18 -17.79 10.93 -1.22
C ASP A 18 -16.95 9.74 -0.71
N SER A 19 -16.48 8.90 -1.64
CA SER A 19 -15.57 7.78 -1.36
C SER A 19 -14.14 8.08 -1.80
N ILE A 20 -13.19 7.84 -0.89
CA ILE A 20 -11.74 8.04 -1.09
C ILE A 20 -11.17 6.99 -2.08
N PHE A 21 -11.80 5.81 -2.15
CA PHE A 21 -11.45 4.74 -3.07
C PHE A 21 -12.73 4.03 -3.59
N VAL A 22 -12.60 3.26 -4.66
CA VAL A 22 -13.65 2.38 -5.20
C VAL A 22 -13.05 1.03 -5.56
N SER A 23 -13.90 0.01 -5.67
CA SER A 23 -13.49 -1.27 -6.27
C SER A 23 -13.88 -1.31 -7.75
N CYS A 24 -12.95 -1.72 -8.61
CA CYS A 24 -13.23 -1.93 -10.03
C CYS A 24 -14.24 -3.07 -10.22
N SER A 25 -15.33 -2.82 -10.95
CA SER A 25 -16.35 -3.85 -11.17
C SER A 25 -15.83 -5.06 -11.96
N LYS A 26 -14.76 -4.89 -12.76
CA LYS A 26 -14.14 -5.92 -13.60
C LYS A 26 -13.08 -6.73 -12.86
N CYS A 27 -11.98 -6.10 -12.45
CA CYS A 27 -10.85 -6.78 -11.80
C CYS A 27 -10.93 -6.78 -10.27
N LYS A 28 -11.93 -6.14 -9.66
CA LYS A 28 -12.14 -6.03 -8.21
C LYS A 28 -11.04 -5.28 -7.43
N ARG A 29 -10.06 -4.71 -8.11
CA ARG A 29 -8.96 -3.93 -7.48
C ARG A 29 -9.44 -2.61 -6.90
N PHE A 30 -8.81 -2.19 -5.82
CA PHE A 30 -9.05 -0.89 -5.20
C PHE A 30 -8.33 0.22 -5.96
N LEU A 31 -9.06 1.29 -6.25
CA LEU A 31 -8.61 2.41 -7.06
C LEU A 31 -9.06 3.73 -6.44
N VAL A 32 -8.28 4.79 -6.64
CA VAL A 32 -8.79 6.16 -6.41
C VAL A 32 -9.56 6.59 -7.67
N PRO A 33 -10.83 7.04 -7.55
CA PRO A 33 -11.61 7.50 -8.69
C PRO A 33 -10.91 8.64 -9.43
N CYS A 34 -10.73 8.48 -10.74
CA CYS A 34 -10.38 9.56 -11.65
C CYS A 34 -11.67 9.99 -12.35
N GLY A 35 -12.13 11.22 -12.14
CA GLY A 35 -13.43 11.73 -12.59
C GLY A 35 -13.58 11.97 -14.10
N ASN A 36 -12.75 11.34 -14.95
CA ASN A 36 -12.84 11.46 -16.41
C ASN A 36 -13.30 10.13 -17.03
N GLN A 37 -14.39 9.56 -16.51
CA GLN A 37 -14.93 8.30 -17.02
C GLN A 37 -15.99 8.56 -18.08
N LYS A 38 -15.73 8.10 -19.32
CA LYS A 38 -16.82 7.58 -20.15
C LYS A 38 -17.44 6.41 -19.38
N LYS A 39 -18.77 6.25 -19.47
CA LYS A 39 -19.62 5.35 -18.64
C LYS A 39 -19.11 3.92 -18.40
N ASP A 40 -18.14 3.42 -19.18
CA ASP A 40 -17.73 2.01 -19.20
C ASP A 40 -16.23 1.73 -18.97
N GLN A 41 -15.42 2.74 -18.60
CA GLN A 41 -13.96 2.57 -18.42
C GLN A 41 -13.47 3.00 -17.03
N CYS A 42 -13.13 2.01 -16.20
CA CYS A 42 -12.39 2.23 -14.96
C CYS A 42 -10.94 2.61 -15.26
N CYS A 43 -10.53 3.81 -14.85
CA CYS A 43 -9.13 4.24 -14.90
C CYS A 43 -8.34 3.66 -13.72
N HIS A 44 -7.22 3.00 -14.01
CA HIS A 44 -6.38 2.34 -13.00
C HIS A 44 -5.06 3.09 -12.75
N HIS A 45 -5.03 4.41 -12.98
CA HIS A 45 -3.82 5.22 -12.77
C HIS A 45 -3.37 5.26 -11.31
N HIS A 46 -4.31 5.21 -10.36
CA HIS A 46 -4.05 5.28 -8.93
C HIS A 46 -4.63 4.04 -8.26
N ARG A 47 -3.78 3.06 -8.00
CA ARG A 47 -4.16 1.79 -7.38
C ARG A 47 -3.88 1.85 -5.89
N VAL A 48 -4.77 1.27 -5.10
CA VAL A 48 -4.68 1.34 -3.65
C VAL A 48 -4.30 -0.03 -3.09
N ILE A 49 -3.35 -0.02 -2.17
CA ILE A 49 -2.93 -1.16 -1.37
C ILE A 49 -3.26 -0.79 0.07
N PHE A 50 -4.16 -1.51 0.70
CA PHE A 50 -4.36 -1.40 2.14
C PHE A 50 -3.36 -2.29 2.86
N THR A 51 -2.70 -1.76 3.87
CA THR A 51 -1.73 -2.51 4.68
C THR A 51 -1.92 -2.21 6.16
N ASP A 52 -1.83 -3.26 6.97
CA ASP A 52 -1.90 -3.20 8.44
C ASP A 52 -0.89 -4.19 9.02
N GLY A 53 -0.30 -3.84 10.16
CA GLY A 53 0.71 -4.66 10.82
C GLY A 53 0.52 -4.69 12.34
N ALA A 54 0.11 -5.85 12.85
CA ALA A 54 -0.19 -6.01 14.27
C ALA A 54 0.87 -6.87 14.98
N CYS A 55 1.10 -6.58 16.26
CA CYS A 55 1.94 -7.42 17.11
C CYS A 55 1.34 -7.55 18.52
N SER A 56 1.07 -8.80 18.92
CA SER A 56 0.69 -9.13 20.29
C SER A 56 1.95 -9.20 21.16
N SER A 57 1.81 -8.83 22.44
CA SER A 57 2.96 -8.76 23.38
C SER A 57 4.12 -7.92 22.84
N ASN A 58 3.80 -6.81 22.15
CA ASN A 58 4.71 -5.93 21.40
C ASN A 58 6.13 -5.79 21.99
N GLY A 59 7.11 -6.44 21.35
CA GLY A 59 8.53 -6.39 21.72
C GLY A 59 8.91 -7.19 22.97
N LYS A 60 8.01 -7.93 23.60
CA LYS A 60 8.25 -8.74 24.81
C LYS A 60 8.49 -10.21 24.46
N GLN A 61 8.85 -11.00 25.47
CA GLN A 61 8.95 -12.45 25.32
C GLN A 61 7.59 -13.03 24.90
N GLY A 62 7.60 -13.93 23.92
CA GLY A 62 6.38 -14.50 23.35
C GLY A 62 5.61 -13.58 22.40
N ALA A 63 6.22 -12.48 21.93
CA ALA A 63 5.60 -11.61 20.94
C ALA A 63 5.34 -12.35 19.62
N THR A 64 4.14 -12.19 19.08
CA THR A 64 3.75 -12.69 17.75
C THR A 64 3.27 -11.52 16.91
N ALA A 65 3.56 -11.53 15.62
CA ALA A 65 3.16 -10.46 14.72
C ALA A 65 2.54 -11.02 13.44
N GLY A 66 1.73 -10.20 12.77
CA GLY A 66 1.09 -10.52 11.50
C GLY A 66 1.01 -9.30 10.59
N LEU A 67 0.93 -9.55 9.30
CA LEU A 67 0.75 -8.56 8.23
C LEU A 67 -0.60 -8.79 7.57
N GLY A 68 -1.37 -7.73 7.39
CA GLY A 68 -2.55 -7.69 6.54
C GLY A 68 -2.26 -6.87 5.29
N ILE A 69 -2.53 -7.43 4.10
CA ILE A 69 -2.46 -6.71 2.82
C ILE A 69 -3.74 -6.97 2.03
N ALA A 70 -4.34 -5.92 1.47
CA ALA A 70 -5.49 -6.05 0.57
C ALA A 70 -5.39 -5.08 -0.61
N ILE A 71 -5.51 -5.61 -1.83
CA ILE A 71 -5.48 -4.83 -3.08
C ILE A 71 -6.76 -4.96 -3.89
N GLY A 72 -7.68 -5.84 -3.48
CA GLY A 72 -8.98 -6.04 -4.10
C GLY A 72 -10.08 -6.40 -3.11
N SER A 73 -11.32 -6.20 -3.54
CA SER A 73 -12.52 -6.40 -2.74
C SER A 73 -12.98 -7.87 -2.70
N LYS A 74 -14.06 -8.15 -1.95
CA LYS A 74 -14.71 -9.47 -1.93
C LYS A 74 -14.96 -10.00 -3.34
N GLY A 75 -14.63 -11.27 -3.58
CA GLY A 75 -14.66 -11.89 -4.91
C GLY A 75 -13.31 -11.89 -5.64
N SER A 76 -12.29 -11.23 -5.09
CA SER A 76 -10.87 -11.43 -5.42
C SER A 76 -10.12 -11.87 -4.17
N GLU A 77 -10.45 -13.04 -3.63
CA GLU A 77 -9.81 -13.57 -2.40
C GLU A 77 -8.29 -13.75 -2.58
N GLN A 78 -7.84 -13.97 -3.81
CA GLN A 78 -6.43 -14.01 -4.19
C GLN A 78 -5.73 -12.64 -4.07
N ASP A 79 -6.49 -11.56 -3.83
CA ASP A 79 -5.99 -10.19 -3.67
C ASP A 79 -5.98 -9.72 -2.20
N GLN A 80 -6.06 -10.66 -1.25
CA GLN A 80 -6.01 -10.40 0.18
C GLN A 80 -5.08 -11.41 0.86
N TRP A 81 -4.21 -10.93 1.74
CA TRP A 81 -3.22 -11.74 2.43
C TRP A 81 -3.22 -11.47 3.93
N SER A 82 -3.10 -12.56 4.68
CA SER A 82 -2.81 -12.56 6.12
C SER A 82 -1.56 -13.42 6.31
N ILE A 83 -0.46 -12.77 6.69
CA ILE A 83 0.87 -13.38 6.71
C ILE A 83 1.42 -13.33 8.14
N PRO A 84 1.70 -14.47 8.79
CA PRO A 84 2.38 -14.46 10.07
C PRO A 84 3.81 -13.96 9.89
N VAL A 85 4.30 -13.11 10.79
CA VAL A 85 5.70 -12.69 10.77
C VAL A 85 6.51 -13.74 11.53
N ASP A 86 7.09 -14.69 10.79
CA ASP A 86 8.01 -15.71 11.26
C ASP A 86 9.45 -15.40 10.84
N ASP A 87 10.37 -16.34 11.04
CA ASP A 87 11.79 -16.15 10.72
C ASP A 87 12.08 -16.22 9.21
N VAL A 88 11.13 -16.69 8.39
CA VAL A 88 11.22 -16.61 6.93
C VAL A 88 10.90 -15.19 6.47
N VAL A 89 9.86 -14.58 7.05
CA VAL A 89 9.46 -13.20 6.73
C VAL A 89 10.47 -12.19 7.26
N ASP A 90 10.98 -12.41 8.48
CA ASP A 90 11.78 -11.43 9.19
C ASP A 90 12.74 -12.11 10.19
N ALA A 91 13.82 -12.66 9.63
CA ALA A 91 14.82 -13.43 10.36
C ALA A 91 15.46 -12.60 11.49
N ASN A 92 15.43 -13.15 12.72
CA ASN A 92 16.01 -12.53 13.92
C ASN A 92 15.46 -11.13 14.25
N GLY A 93 14.34 -10.74 13.64
CA GLY A 93 13.69 -9.47 13.90
C GLY A 93 12.97 -9.46 15.24
N ARG A 94 13.15 -8.39 16.03
CA ARG A 94 12.30 -8.18 17.22
C ARG A 94 10.87 -7.92 16.75
N ARG A 95 9.94 -8.81 17.13
CA ARG A 95 8.52 -8.67 16.80
C ARG A 95 7.96 -7.45 17.53
N THR A 96 7.62 -6.42 16.75
CA THR A 96 7.00 -5.20 17.24
C THR A 96 5.93 -4.72 16.26
N SER A 97 4.98 -3.91 16.74
CA SER A 97 3.95 -3.34 15.86
C SER A 97 4.57 -2.44 14.78
N GLN A 98 5.51 -1.55 15.13
CA GLN A 98 6.15 -0.67 14.14
C GLN A 98 6.85 -1.45 13.02
N ARG A 99 7.52 -2.56 13.37
CA ARG A 99 8.18 -3.43 12.40
C ARG A 99 7.16 -4.18 11.54
N ALA A 100 6.07 -4.66 12.14
CA ALA A 100 4.98 -5.31 11.40
C ALA A 100 4.35 -4.35 10.38
N GLU A 101 4.04 -3.12 10.78
CA GLU A 101 3.49 -2.09 9.88
C GLU A 101 4.39 -1.81 8.68
N LEU A 102 5.69 -1.63 8.94
CA LEU A 102 6.67 -1.39 7.87
C LEU A 102 6.81 -2.61 6.95
N LEU A 103 6.83 -3.82 7.51
CA LEU A 103 6.87 -5.05 6.73
C LEU A 103 5.61 -5.23 5.88
N ALA A 104 4.43 -4.89 6.40
CA ALA A 104 3.18 -4.95 5.64
C ALA A 104 3.22 -4.03 4.42
N ALA A 105 3.73 -2.80 4.57
CA ALA A 105 3.96 -1.88 3.46
C ALA A 105 4.94 -2.43 2.41
N ILE A 106 6.08 -2.99 2.85
CA ILE A 106 7.08 -3.60 1.95
C ILE A 106 6.51 -4.80 1.20
N TYR A 107 5.83 -5.71 1.90
CA TYR A 107 5.22 -6.88 1.30
C TYR A 107 4.10 -6.50 0.34
N GLY A 108 3.28 -5.51 0.70
CA GLY A 108 2.25 -4.96 -0.19
C GLY A 108 2.83 -4.51 -1.53
N LEU A 109 3.93 -3.75 -1.51
CA LEU A 109 4.64 -3.33 -2.71
C LEU A 109 5.21 -4.51 -3.53
N ARG A 110 5.80 -5.51 -2.87
CA ARG A 110 6.33 -6.71 -3.55
C ARG A 110 5.23 -7.53 -4.23
N LEU A 111 4.10 -7.70 -3.55
CA LEU A 111 2.96 -8.45 -4.07
C LEU A 111 2.41 -7.80 -5.33
N VAL A 112 2.24 -6.47 -5.33
CA VAL A 112 1.74 -5.77 -6.51
C VAL A 112 2.74 -5.78 -7.66
N GLY A 113 4.04 -5.64 -7.39
CA GLY A 113 5.08 -5.72 -8.42
C GLY A 113 5.07 -7.06 -9.16
N SER A 114 4.75 -8.15 -8.45
CA SER A 114 4.62 -9.49 -9.02
C SER A 114 3.26 -9.70 -9.72
N HIS A 115 2.15 -9.26 -9.12
CA HIS A 115 0.79 -9.51 -9.64
C HIS A 115 0.43 -8.69 -10.89
N ASP A 116 1.02 -7.50 -11.04
CA ASP A 116 0.70 -6.58 -12.13
C ASP A 116 1.23 -7.02 -13.50
N ARG A 117 2.24 -7.90 -13.54
CA ARG A 117 2.78 -8.38 -14.82
C ARG A 117 1.78 -9.29 -15.55
N ASP A 118 0.86 -9.91 -14.80
CA ASP A 118 0.00 -10.98 -15.32
C ASP A 118 -1.49 -10.61 -15.40
N THR A 119 -1.94 -9.54 -14.72
CA THR A 119 -3.38 -9.28 -14.49
C THR A 119 -3.85 -7.89 -14.94
N LEU A 120 -3.24 -7.35 -16.00
CA LEU A 120 -3.68 -6.03 -16.47
C LEU A 120 -5.08 -6.11 -17.10
N CYS A 121 -6.00 -5.29 -16.58
CA CYS A 121 -7.32 -5.13 -17.15
C CYS A 121 -7.17 -4.59 -18.60
N PRO A 122 -8.01 -4.97 -19.58
CA PRO A 122 -7.82 -4.51 -20.97
C PRO A 122 -7.78 -2.98 -21.13
N ALA A 123 -8.40 -2.24 -20.21
CA ALA A 123 -8.36 -0.78 -20.11
C ALA A 123 -6.96 -0.20 -19.78
N GLU A 124 -5.98 -1.06 -19.49
CA GLU A 124 -4.65 -0.69 -18.98
C GLU A 124 -3.53 -0.90 -20.00
N ARG A 125 -3.82 -1.51 -21.16
CA ARG A 125 -2.83 -1.68 -22.24
C ARG A 125 -2.47 -0.30 -22.80
N GLY A 126 -1.34 0.25 -22.35
CA GLY A 126 -0.78 1.52 -22.83
C GLY A 126 -0.86 2.69 -21.85
N SER A 127 -1.28 2.50 -20.60
CA SER A 127 -1.14 3.55 -19.58
C SER A 127 0.33 3.79 -19.25
N LYS A 128 0.81 5.01 -19.51
CA LYS A 128 2.22 5.41 -19.31
C LYS A 128 2.57 5.64 -17.83
N TYR A 129 1.58 5.78 -16.96
CA TYR A 129 1.79 6.09 -15.54
C TYR A 129 0.90 5.19 -14.66
N LEU A 130 1.53 4.47 -13.74
CA LEU A 130 0.90 3.69 -12.68
C LEU A 130 1.42 4.20 -11.34
N TYR A 131 0.52 4.69 -10.50
CA TYR A 131 0.82 5.11 -9.15
C TYR A 131 0.22 4.12 -8.16
N TRP A 132 1.05 3.67 -7.22
CA TRP A 132 0.63 2.88 -6.08
C TRP A 132 0.47 3.76 -4.86
N ILE A 133 -0.70 3.68 -4.25
CA ILE A 133 -1.03 4.37 -3.02
C ILE A 133 -1.09 3.31 -1.93
N ILE A 134 -0.15 3.36 -0.99
CA ILE A 134 -0.20 2.55 0.22
C ILE A 134 -1.07 3.30 1.23
N ALA A 135 -2.19 2.70 1.60
CA ALA A 135 -3.10 3.16 2.62
C ALA A 135 -2.86 2.36 3.91
N THR A 136 -2.35 3.04 4.93
CA THR A 136 -2.06 2.49 6.26
C THR A 136 -2.47 3.52 7.30
N ASP A 137 -2.89 3.06 8.48
CA ASP A 137 -3.14 3.89 9.66
C ASP A 137 -1.86 4.13 10.50
N SER A 138 -0.75 3.47 10.14
CA SER A 138 0.54 3.66 10.80
C SER A 138 1.16 5.00 10.48
N GLN A 139 1.01 5.96 11.39
CA GLN A 139 1.70 7.25 11.32
C GLN A 139 3.23 7.07 11.25
N TYR A 140 3.76 5.99 11.83
CA TYR A 140 5.18 5.65 11.76
C TYR A 140 5.63 5.39 10.31
N VAL A 141 4.85 4.62 9.55
CA VAL A 141 5.13 4.37 8.12
C VAL A 141 4.93 5.64 7.30
N VAL A 142 3.81 6.35 7.51
CA VAL A 142 3.49 7.57 6.75
C VAL A 142 4.58 8.61 6.92
N LYS A 143 4.84 9.06 8.17
CA LYS A 143 5.87 10.08 8.43
C LYS A 143 7.28 9.57 8.17
N GLY A 144 7.53 8.29 8.43
CA GLY A 144 8.79 7.64 8.09
C GLY A 144 9.14 7.88 6.62
N MET A 145 8.19 7.62 5.72
CA MET A 145 8.41 7.75 4.29
C MET A 145 8.29 9.18 3.75
N THR A 146 7.43 10.03 4.33
CA THR A 146 7.16 11.38 3.78
C THR A 146 7.92 12.51 4.44
N GLU A 147 8.45 12.33 5.65
CA GLU A 147 9.10 13.40 6.44
C GLU A 147 10.50 13.00 6.94
N TRP A 148 10.67 11.78 7.46
CA TRP A 148 11.87 11.39 8.18
C TRP A 148 12.95 10.78 7.28
N PHE A 149 12.55 10.02 6.27
CA PHE A 149 13.48 9.28 5.42
C PHE A 149 14.51 10.18 4.71
N ASP A 150 14.09 11.33 4.19
CA ASP A 150 15.01 12.28 3.57
C ASP A 150 16.04 12.82 4.56
N ASN A 151 15.62 13.10 5.78
CA ASN A 151 16.51 13.52 6.86
C ASN A 151 17.48 12.40 7.28
N TRP A 152 17.03 11.14 7.31
CA TRP A 152 17.89 10.00 7.61
C TRP A 152 18.96 9.77 6.55
N LYS A 153 18.61 9.93 5.26
CA LYS A 153 19.59 9.87 4.14
C LYS A 153 20.68 10.91 4.31
N VAL A 154 20.31 12.17 4.56
CA VAL A 154 21.25 13.28 4.71
C VAL A 154 22.17 13.08 5.92
N ARG A 155 21.66 12.48 7.00
CA ARG A 155 22.41 12.25 8.24
C ARG A 155 23.18 10.92 8.26
N SER A 156 23.23 10.18 7.15
CA SER A 156 23.81 8.83 7.07
C SER A 156 23.30 7.88 8.16
N MET A 157 22.04 8.07 8.58
CA MET A 157 21.36 7.23 9.57
C MET A 157 20.69 6.01 8.94
N LEU A 158 20.89 5.80 7.63
CA LEU A 158 20.64 4.53 7.00
C LEU A 158 21.66 3.52 7.52
N VAL A 159 21.32 2.82 8.60
CA VAL A 159 22.09 1.65 9.02
C VAL A 159 22.09 0.66 7.85
N LEU A 160 23.29 0.31 7.40
CA LEU A 160 23.68 -0.21 6.08
C LEU A 160 23.12 -1.60 5.68
N SER A 161 22.01 -2.06 6.24
CA SER A 161 21.58 -3.47 6.10
C SER A 161 20.15 -3.75 5.64
N CYS A 162 19.26 -2.75 5.40
CA CYS A 162 17.86 -3.08 5.06
C CYS A 162 17.14 -2.26 3.97
N PHE A 163 17.77 -1.26 3.34
CA PHE A 163 17.07 -0.39 2.37
C PHE A 163 17.72 -0.36 0.99
N LEU A 164 18.03 -1.52 0.43
CA LEU A 164 18.14 -1.66 -1.02
C LEU A 164 16.81 -2.23 -1.53
N LEU A 165 15.94 -1.33 -2.01
CA LEU A 165 14.87 -1.64 -2.95
C LEU A 165 15.43 -1.57 -4.37
#